data_AF-A0A5B7TKK3-F1
#
_entry.id   AF-A0A5B7TKK3-F1
#
_cell.length_a   1.000
_cell.length_b   1.000
_cell.length_c   1.000
_cell.angle_alpha   90.00
_cell.angle_beta   90.00
_cell.angle_gamma   90.00
#
_symmetry.space_group_name_H-M   'P 1'
#
loop_
_entity.id
_entity.type
_entity.pdbx_description
1 polymer ?
#
loop_
_entity_poly.entity_id
_entity_poly.type
_entity_poly.pdbx_seq_one_letter_code
_entity_poly.pdbx_strand_id
1 'polypeptide(L)'
;MKYSKKTKLITLLSILFIACIVLTAVFLGAKTKEINKEPPEIYINAEGSETKLAQRLGYNWKVKNMYIHADSLHPADLKYSDDNILYLEAGDIITLTTQKIKTDKKYEFTFEGMEIYKNKNKIDYNLPNPFIQNGLLYIPSPQDTGEYIYSIFLNYKDKGKVNYSFVVRVNIPKYNLKEISKHKTPYLGNNSNVSSLINCLPLPSKNYIQHYISLNTKEKPLSLTVYYEKKEGSAGQNLTASSYAIMEKNALVLFAMIGNLDDIKFAFRDTPSTGSLDTSKYNMIFPYTRRDIENTYGNTAPMYNNIELLKNAIYNDSLNSGNNYKKYIYLNLPEFTDEEVASARAVVEKYFKAVHDKNDKAILETLHEKRKSKNMVLYGYETRTLLSISYDPQDYERKSYRPNNPDFAPEKIIVFKVSFKVEYPKGKSGPWEEGIYDNWNMILIRKDANSPWFIYDQGY
;
A
#
# COMPACT_ATOMS: atom_id res chain seq x y z
N MET A 1 -91.66 8.83 15.54
CA MET A 1 -91.38 8.61 14.10
C MET A 1 -90.86 7.19 13.88
N LYS A 2 -91.59 6.34 13.14
CA LYS A 2 -91.13 5.00 12.74
C LYS A 2 -90.17 5.16 11.56
N TYR A 3 -88.86 5.09 11.83
CA TYR A 3 -87.85 5.05 10.77
C TYR A 3 -88.03 3.79 9.90
N SER A 4 -88.03 3.97 8.59
CA SER A 4 -88.15 2.87 7.64
C SER A 4 -86.96 1.91 7.76
N LYS A 5 -87.13 0.64 7.37
CA LYS A 5 -86.02 -0.33 7.36
C LYS A 5 -84.79 0.18 6.60
N LYS A 6 -84.99 0.95 5.52
CA LYS A 6 -83.91 1.59 4.77
C LYS A 6 -83.14 2.63 5.60
N THR A 7 -83.85 3.44 6.39
CA THR A 7 -83.22 4.48 7.20
C THR A 7 -82.36 3.87 8.31
N LYS A 8 -82.83 2.79 8.96
CA LYS A 8 -82.03 2.06 9.95
C LYS A 8 -80.75 1.44 9.38
N LEU A 9 -80.81 0.92 8.16
CA LEU A 9 -79.64 0.35 7.47
C LEU A 9 -78.59 1.43 7.15
N ILE A 10 -79.04 2.59 6.66
CA ILE A 10 -78.15 3.73 6.36
C ILE A 10 -77.47 4.23 7.64
N THR A 11 -78.23 4.39 8.73
CA THR A 11 -77.65 4.83 10.01
C THR A 11 -76.62 3.82 10.55
N LEU A 12 -76.89 2.52 10.43
CA LEU A 12 -75.95 1.47 10.86
C LEU A 12 -74.65 1.51 10.03
N LEU A 13 -74.75 1.67 8.71
CA LEU A 13 -73.60 1.78 7.82
C LEU A 13 -72.77 3.05 8.10
N SER A 14 -73.41 4.19 8.38
CA SER A 14 -72.70 5.43 8.74
C SER A 14 -71.95 5.29 10.06
N ILE A 15 -72.53 4.63 11.07
CA ILE A 15 -71.85 4.36 12.35
C ILE A 15 -70.65 3.43 12.12
N LEU A 16 -70.80 2.39 11.30
CA LEU A 16 -69.72 1.46 10.98
C LEU A 16 -68.57 2.19 10.25
N PHE A 17 -68.89 3.10 9.34
CA PHE A 17 -67.90 3.86 8.58
C PHE A 17 -67.11 4.82 9.49
N ILE A 18 -67.79 5.52 10.40
CA ILE A 18 -67.14 6.39 11.39
C ILE A 18 -66.26 5.56 12.33
N ALA A 19 -66.74 4.41 12.81
CA ALA A 19 -65.95 3.51 13.64
C ALA A 19 -64.70 3.00 12.90
N CYS A 20 -64.82 2.66 11.62
CA CYS A 20 -63.68 2.32 10.76
C CYS A 20 -62.69 3.47 10.65
N ILE A 21 -63.14 4.69 10.38
CA ILE A 21 -62.26 5.88 10.27
C ILE A 21 -61.49 6.10 11.58
N VAL A 22 -62.18 6.05 12.72
CA VAL A 22 -61.57 6.21 14.05
C VAL A 22 -60.58 5.09 14.33
N LEU A 23 -60.92 3.84 14.02
CA LEU A 23 -60.01 2.70 14.16
C LEU A 23 -58.77 2.84 13.26
N THR A 24 -58.91 3.27 12.00
CA THR A 24 -57.76 3.55 11.13
C THR A 24 -56.93 4.73 11.63
N ALA A 25 -57.55 5.79 12.15
CA ALA A 25 -56.83 6.93 12.72
C ALA A 25 -56.07 6.55 13.99
N VAL A 26 -56.65 5.69 14.83
CA VAL A 26 -55.99 5.11 16.00
C VAL A 26 -54.88 4.16 15.57
N PHE A 27 -55.06 3.30 14.56
CA PHE A 27 -54.01 2.41 14.07
C PHE A 27 -52.86 3.16 13.38
N LEU A 28 -53.17 4.23 12.65
CA LEU A 28 -52.17 5.10 12.00
C LEU A 28 -51.47 6.01 13.02
N GLY A 29 -52.19 6.49 14.04
CA GLY A 29 -51.65 7.29 15.15
C GLY A 29 -50.90 6.46 16.21
N ALA A 30 -51.24 5.17 16.35
CA ALA A 30 -50.64 4.21 17.28
C ALA A 30 -49.56 3.32 16.63
N LYS A 31 -49.14 3.61 15.40
CA LYS A 31 -47.71 3.43 15.05
C LYS A 31 -46.91 4.38 15.93
N THR A 32 -46.79 4.00 17.19
CA THR A 32 -45.85 4.57 18.14
C THR A 32 -44.52 4.61 17.39
N LYS A 33 -44.03 5.83 17.13
CA LYS A 33 -42.69 6.05 16.57
C LYS A 33 -41.78 5.09 17.31
N GLU A 34 -41.27 4.06 16.62
CA GLU A 34 -40.31 3.14 17.21
C GLU A 34 -39.21 4.01 17.82
N ILE A 35 -39.14 3.96 19.14
CA ILE A 35 -38.15 4.72 19.87
C ILE A 35 -36.85 4.00 19.56
N ASN A 36 -36.03 4.59 18.68
CA ASN A 36 -34.70 4.06 18.38
C ASN A 36 -33.93 3.95 19.69
N LYS A 37 -33.79 2.72 20.17
CA LYS A 37 -33.07 2.40 21.41
C LYS A 37 -31.56 2.52 21.20
N GLU A 38 -31.13 2.55 19.95
CA GLU A 38 -29.74 2.56 19.58
C GLU A 38 -29.34 3.91 18.93
N PRO A 39 -28.05 4.28 19.02
CA PRO A 39 -27.53 5.41 18.28
C PRO A 39 -27.64 5.21 16.76
N PRO A 40 -27.65 6.30 15.96
CA PRO A 40 -27.71 6.20 14.51
C PRO A 40 -26.49 5.46 13.93
N GLU A 41 -26.65 4.94 12.72
CA GLU A 41 -25.51 4.48 11.93
C GLU A 41 -24.67 5.66 11.43
N ILE A 42 -23.37 5.42 11.22
CA ILE A 42 -22.48 6.35 10.54
C ILE A 42 -22.02 5.73 9.24
N TYR A 43 -22.33 6.39 8.14
CA TYR A 43 -21.85 6.06 6.81
C TYR A 43 -20.57 6.84 6.55
N ILE A 44 -19.59 6.12 6.02
CA ILE A 44 -18.26 6.65 5.67
C ILE A 44 -18.11 6.58 4.16
N ASN A 45 -17.54 7.62 3.57
CA ASN A 45 -17.35 7.72 2.13
C ASN A 45 -16.06 8.46 1.80
N ALA A 46 -15.55 8.28 0.59
CA ALA A 46 -14.53 9.11 -0.01
C ALA A 46 -14.87 9.31 -1.50
N GLU A 47 -14.28 10.32 -2.12
CA GLU A 47 -14.55 10.59 -3.54
C GLU A 47 -14.23 9.36 -4.41
N GLY A 48 -15.16 8.98 -5.29
CA GLY A 48 -15.01 7.81 -6.16
C GLY A 48 -15.13 6.44 -5.47
N SER A 49 -15.37 6.39 -4.16
CA SER A 49 -15.54 5.15 -3.39
C SER A 49 -17.01 4.80 -3.15
N GLU A 50 -17.27 3.51 -2.89
CA GLU A 50 -18.58 3.07 -2.39
C GLU A 50 -18.78 3.51 -0.94
N THR A 51 -19.98 3.99 -0.60
CA THR A 51 -20.34 4.27 0.79
C THR A 51 -20.28 2.99 1.64
N LYS A 52 -19.59 3.08 2.77
CA LYS A 52 -19.39 2.02 3.76
C LYS A 52 -20.05 2.39 5.10
N LEU A 53 -20.13 1.44 6.02
CA LEU A 53 -20.69 1.63 7.35
C LEU A 53 -19.56 1.60 8.38
N ALA A 54 -19.49 2.58 9.28
CA ALA A 54 -18.59 2.48 10.42
C ALA A 54 -19.15 1.52 11.46
N GLN A 55 -18.29 0.72 12.07
CA GLN A 55 -18.65 -0.18 13.15
C GLN A 55 -18.88 0.63 14.43
N ARG A 56 -20.08 0.55 14.99
CA ARG A 56 -20.40 1.17 16.27
C ARG A 56 -19.71 0.40 17.41
N LEU A 57 -19.05 1.14 18.29
CA LEU A 57 -18.35 0.62 19.45
C LEU A 57 -19.17 0.86 20.72
N GLY A 58 -18.53 1.36 21.79
CA GLY A 58 -19.21 1.78 23.00
C GLY A 58 -19.98 3.08 22.84
N TYR A 59 -21.01 3.26 23.67
CA TYR A 59 -21.81 4.49 23.70
C TYR A 59 -22.45 4.74 25.06
N ASN A 60 -22.83 6.00 25.26
CA ASN A 60 -23.74 6.44 26.32
C ASN A 60 -24.89 7.18 25.66
N TRP A 61 -26.06 6.55 25.58
CA TRP A 61 -27.17 7.00 24.74
C TRP A 61 -28.48 7.18 25.52
N LYS A 62 -29.08 8.36 25.39
CA LYS A 62 -30.31 8.75 26.08
C LYS A 62 -31.53 8.27 25.31
N VAL A 63 -32.29 7.39 25.95
CA VAL A 63 -33.59 6.91 25.49
C VAL A 63 -34.65 7.34 26.51
N LYS A 64 -35.50 8.30 26.12
CA LYS A 64 -36.42 8.99 27.05
C LYS A 64 -35.63 9.65 28.20
N ASN A 65 -35.85 9.20 29.44
CA ASN A 65 -35.21 9.72 30.65
C ASN A 65 -34.14 8.75 31.21
N MET A 66 -33.75 7.73 30.44
CA MET A 66 -32.73 6.77 30.84
C MET A 66 -31.54 6.84 29.89
N TYR A 67 -30.35 6.57 30.42
CA TYR A 67 -29.15 6.38 29.63
C TYR A 67 -28.83 4.90 29.50
N ILE A 68 -28.56 4.46 28.27
CA ILE A 68 -28.07 3.13 27.95
C ILE A 68 -26.56 3.25 27.77
N HIS A 69 -25.82 2.48 28.56
CA HIS A 69 -24.37 2.36 28.44
C HIS A 69 -24.03 1.04 27.76
N ALA A 70 -23.13 1.10 26.78
CA ALA A 70 -22.54 -0.07 26.15
C ALA A 70 -21.02 0.09 26.17
N ASP A 71 -20.34 -0.91 26.72
CA ASP A 71 -18.88 -0.98 26.76
C ASP A 71 -18.31 -1.20 25.35
N SER A 72 -17.05 -0.82 25.18
CA SER A 72 -16.32 -0.93 23.92
C SER A 72 -15.19 -1.94 24.03
N LEU A 73 -15.04 -2.79 23.01
CA LEU A 73 -13.74 -3.42 22.75
C LEU A 73 -12.74 -2.36 22.26
N HIS A 74 -11.46 -2.64 22.42
CA HIS A 74 -10.42 -1.78 21.84
C HIS A 74 -10.48 -1.85 20.30
N PRO A 75 -10.38 -0.71 19.57
CA PRO A 75 -10.54 -0.69 18.11
C PRO A 75 -9.60 -1.64 17.37
N ALA A 76 -8.38 -1.84 17.89
CA ALA A 76 -7.39 -2.75 17.29
C ALA A 76 -7.71 -4.25 17.46
N ASP A 77 -8.66 -4.60 18.32
CA ASP A 77 -9.07 -5.99 18.58
C ASP A 77 -10.36 -6.38 17.84
N LEU A 78 -10.95 -5.45 17.09
CA LEU A 78 -12.14 -5.71 16.28
C LEU A 78 -11.82 -6.48 15.01
N LYS A 79 -12.80 -7.24 14.55
CA LYS A 79 -12.81 -7.86 13.22
C LYS A 79 -13.56 -6.96 12.26
N TYR A 80 -12.82 -6.26 11.41
CA TYR A 80 -13.39 -5.46 10.34
C TYR A 80 -13.71 -6.32 9.11
N SER A 81 -14.79 -5.95 8.42
CA SER A 81 -15.21 -6.54 7.16
C SER A 81 -15.10 -5.52 6.04
N ASP A 82 -15.31 -5.95 4.78
CA ASP A 82 -15.28 -5.06 3.61
C ASP A 82 -16.33 -3.92 3.69
N ASP A 83 -17.34 -4.06 4.54
CA ASP A 83 -18.34 -3.03 4.81
C ASP A 83 -17.82 -1.88 5.68
N ASN A 84 -16.65 -2.04 6.29
CA ASN A 84 -16.04 -1.09 7.22
C ASN A 84 -14.61 -0.68 6.80
N ILE A 85 -14.17 -1.05 5.59
CA ILE A 85 -12.84 -0.76 5.07
C ILE A 85 -12.93 0.18 3.85
N LEU A 86 -12.26 1.32 3.94
CA LEU A 86 -12.04 2.25 2.82
C LEU A 86 -10.68 2.02 2.19
N TYR A 87 -10.61 2.15 0.86
CA TYR A 87 -9.36 2.08 0.08
C TYR A 87 -9.18 3.43 -0.60
N LEU A 88 -8.15 4.17 -0.19
CA LEU A 88 -7.98 5.58 -0.52
C LEU A 88 -6.57 5.84 -1.07
N GLU A 89 -6.40 6.94 -1.79
CA GLU A 89 -5.08 7.50 -2.07
C GLU A 89 -4.64 8.43 -0.92
N ALA A 90 -3.34 8.65 -0.82
CA ALA A 90 -2.77 9.56 0.17
C ALA A 90 -3.35 10.98 0.03
N GLY A 91 -3.92 11.49 1.12
CA GLY A 91 -4.51 12.83 1.19
C GLY A 91 -5.96 12.94 0.73
N ASP A 92 -6.59 11.84 0.30
CA ASP A 92 -8.04 11.80 0.08
C ASP A 92 -8.81 12.23 1.34
N ILE A 93 -9.99 12.81 1.13
CA ILE A 93 -10.88 13.24 2.20
C ILE A 93 -11.96 12.20 2.47
N ILE A 94 -12.03 11.75 3.71
CA ILE A 94 -13.06 10.87 4.25
C ILE A 94 -14.22 11.74 4.73
N THR A 95 -15.44 11.40 4.33
CA THR A 95 -16.67 12.07 4.75
C THR A 95 -17.53 11.14 5.58
N LEU A 96 -17.99 11.60 6.75
CA LEU A 96 -18.86 10.87 7.65
C LEU A 96 -20.25 11.54 7.71
N THR A 97 -21.31 10.73 7.65
CA THR A 97 -22.71 11.19 7.67
C THR A 97 -23.62 10.19 8.37
N THR A 98 -24.77 10.66 8.88
CA THR A 98 -25.84 9.80 9.42
C THR A 98 -26.90 9.42 8.39
N GLN A 99 -26.77 9.90 7.16
CA GLN A 99 -27.72 9.66 6.07
C GLN A 99 -27.06 8.86 4.95
N LYS A 100 -27.61 7.69 4.61
CA LYS A 100 -27.21 6.93 3.42
C LYS A 100 -27.83 7.54 2.18
N ILE A 101 -29.09 7.95 2.29
CA ILE A 101 -29.85 8.66 1.26
C ILE A 101 -30.45 9.95 1.85
N LYS A 102 -30.77 10.92 0.99
CA LYS A 102 -31.24 12.26 1.41
C LYS A 102 -32.50 12.24 2.28
N THR A 103 -33.33 11.19 2.18
CA THR A 103 -34.57 11.03 2.95
C THR A 103 -34.35 10.41 4.33
N ASP A 104 -33.15 9.90 4.62
CA ASP A 104 -32.86 9.34 5.93
C ASP A 104 -32.90 10.42 7.00
N LYS A 105 -33.17 10.04 8.24
CA LYS A 105 -33.18 11.00 9.34
C LYS A 105 -31.77 11.55 9.57
N LYS A 106 -31.60 12.86 9.37
CA LYS A 106 -30.37 13.57 9.74
C LYS A 106 -30.28 13.72 11.25
N TYR A 107 -29.13 13.35 11.82
CA TYR A 107 -28.80 13.65 13.21
C TYR A 107 -27.70 14.71 13.25
N GLU A 108 -27.87 15.70 14.13
CA GLU A 108 -26.83 16.66 14.44
C GLU A 108 -25.86 16.07 15.47
N PHE A 109 -24.57 16.23 15.21
CA PHE A 109 -23.50 15.80 16.11
C PHE A 109 -22.34 16.78 16.08
N THR A 110 -21.55 16.79 17.15
CA THR A 110 -20.25 17.46 17.23
C THR A 110 -19.13 16.41 17.24
N PHE A 111 -17.98 16.80 16.69
CA PHE A 111 -16.76 16.00 16.73
C PHE A 111 -16.03 16.28 18.04
N GLU A 112 -15.82 15.25 18.86
CA GLU A 112 -15.14 15.37 20.16
C GLU A 112 -13.67 14.97 20.06
N GLY A 113 -13.32 14.13 19.08
CA GLY A 113 -11.95 13.71 18.83
C GLY A 113 -11.87 12.45 17.99
N MET A 114 -10.64 12.02 17.71
CA MET A 114 -10.35 10.74 17.07
C MET A 114 -9.04 10.16 17.58
N GLU A 115 -8.94 8.84 17.47
CA GLU A 115 -7.70 8.09 17.65
C GLU A 115 -7.41 7.30 16.38
N ILE A 116 -6.15 7.27 15.98
CA ILE A 116 -5.68 6.53 14.81
C ILE A 116 -4.68 5.50 15.28
N TYR A 117 -4.83 4.27 14.78
CA TYR A 117 -3.94 3.17 15.08
C TYR A 117 -3.29 2.64 13.81
N LYS A 118 -2.00 2.33 13.89
CA LYS A 118 -1.25 1.60 12.87
C LYS A 118 -0.49 0.48 13.56
N ASN A 119 -0.55 -0.73 13.00
CA ASN A 119 0.05 -1.93 13.60
C ASN A 119 -0.39 -2.15 15.07
N LYS A 120 -1.69 -1.93 15.35
CA LYS A 120 -2.31 -1.99 16.69
C LYS A 120 -1.84 -0.96 17.71
N ASN A 121 -0.85 -0.13 17.39
CA ASN A 121 -0.39 0.94 18.24
C ASN A 121 -1.11 2.24 17.89
N LYS A 122 -1.54 2.98 18.92
CA LYS A 122 -2.02 4.34 18.74
C LYS A 122 -0.85 5.19 18.23
N ILE A 123 -1.08 5.95 17.17
CA ILE A 123 -0.09 6.85 16.60
C ILE A 123 -0.55 8.29 16.80
N ASP A 124 0.41 9.18 17.06
CA ASP A 124 0.18 10.61 16.92
C ASP A 124 0.52 10.99 15.48
N TYR A 125 -0.51 11.24 14.68
CA TYR A 125 -0.35 11.54 13.27
C TYR A 125 -0.73 12.99 13.02
N ASN A 126 0.20 13.76 12.47
CA ASN A 126 -0.01 15.17 12.16
C ASN A 126 -0.91 15.32 10.91
N LEU A 127 -2.21 15.11 11.10
CA LEU A 127 -3.24 15.35 10.09
C LEU A 127 -3.78 16.77 10.20
N PRO A 128 -4.22 17.37 9.08
CA PRO A 128 -5.09 18.53 9.14
C PRO A 128 -6.31 18.27 10.04
N ASN A 129 -6.72 19.28 10.81
CA ASN A 129 -7.82 19.15 11.75
C ASN A 129 -9.12 18.74 11.05
N PRO A 130 -9.83 17.72 11.55
CA PRO A 130 -11.17 17.40 11.07
C PRO A 130 -12.11 18.60 11.24
N PHE A 131 -13.04 18.76 10.30
CA PHE A 131 -14.02 19.84 10.35
C PHE A 131 -15.42 19.37 9.94
N ILE A 132 -16.43 20.08 10.43
CA ILE A 132 -17.83 19.79 10.10
C ILE A 132 -18.36 20.90 9.20
N GLN A 133 -18.92 20.52 8.05
CA GLN A 133 -19.61 21.44 7.16
C GLN A 133 -20.90 20.80 6.67
N ASN A 134 -22.02 21.53 6.75
CA ASN A 134 -23.34 21.06 6.31
C ASN A 134 -23.82 19.75 6.98
N GLY A 135 -23.33 19.44 8.18
CA GLY A 135 -23.63 18.21 8.92
C GLY A 135 -22.88 16.98 8.43
N LEU A 136 -21.82 17.17 7.64
CA LEU A 136 -20.85 16.15 7.24
C LEU A 136 -19.55 16.42 7.99
N LEU A 137 -18.93 15.37 8.52
CA LEU A 137 -17.59 15.45 9.12
C LEU A 137 -16.56 15.04 8.07
N TYR A 138 -15.58 15.90 7.84
CA TYR A 138 -14.49 15.69 6.90
C TYR A 138 -13.20 15.38 7.66
N ILE A 139 -12.54 14.30 7.29
CA ILE A 139 -11.31 13.82 7.90
C ILE A 139 -10.30 13.51 6.78
N PRO A 140 -9.10 14.10 6.79
CA PRO A 140 -8.07 13.73 5.81
C PRO A 140 -7.53 12.33 6.09
N SER A 141 -7.21 11.59 5.02
CA SER A 141 -6.47 10.34 5.12
C SER A 141 -4.97 10.59 5.38
N PRO A 142 -4.23 9.60 5.91
CA PRO A 142 -2.78 9.66 6.07
C PRO A 142 -2.06 9.86 4.73
N GLN A 143 -0.86 10.43 4.78
CA GLN A 143 -0.03 10.68 3.60
C GLN A 143 0.86 9.49 3.23
N ASP A 144 1.18 8.63 4.20
CA ASP A 144 1.97 7.43 3.98
C ASP A 144 1.09 6.21 3.71
N THR A 145 1.66 5.26 2.96
CA THR A 145 0.99 4.02 2.59
C THR A 145 0.82 3.13 3.83
N GLY A 146 -0.36 2.51 3.98
CA GLY A 146 -0.60 1.59 5.08
C GLY A 146 -2.06 1.33 5.39
N GLU A 147 -2.29 0.47 6.38
CA GLU A 147 -3.59 0.24 6.98
C GLU A 147 -3.69 0.98 8.32
N TYR A 148 -4.79 1.71 8.51
CA TYR A 148 -5.05 2.54 9.67
C TYR A 148 -6.44 2.24 10.22
N ILE A 149 -6.55 2.13 11.54
CA ILE A 149 -7.83 2.00 12.21
C ILE A 149 -8.18 3.37 12.78
N TYR A 150 -9.32 3.91 12.38
CA TYR A 150 -9.87 5.15 12.91
C TYR A 150 -10.88 4.82 14.01
N SER A 151 -10.79 5.51 15.15
CA SER A 151 -11.79 5.49 16.22
C SER A 151 -12.29 6.92 16.44
N ILE A 152 -13.55 7.19 16.12
CA ILE A 152 -14.14 8.53 16.08
C ILE A 152 -15.15 8.70 17.20
N PHE A 153 -14.99 9.76 18.00
CA PHE A 153 -15.87 10.09 19.11
C PHE A 153 -16.83 11.21 18.71
N LEU A 154 -18.13 10.88 18.63
CA LEU A 154 -19.18 11.82 18.26
C LEU A 154 -20.11 12.07 19.45
N ASN A 155 -20.56 13.31 19.59
CA ASN A 155 -21.54 13.72 20.58
C ASN A 155 -22.81 14.22 19.89
N TYR A 156 -23.92 13.52 20.12
CA TYR A 156 -25.21 13.85 19.56
C TYR A 156 -25.98 14.69 20.56
N LYS A 157 -26.35 15.90 20.12
CA LYS A 157 -27.03 16.89 20.95
C LYS A 157 -28.26 16.28 21.64
N ASP A 158 -28.31 16.43 22.96
CA ASP A 158 -29.38 15.93 23.85
C ASP A 158 -29.58 14.40 23.85
N LYS A 159 -28.67 13.65 23.20
CA LYS A 159 -28.74 12.19 23.06
C LYS A 159 -27.54 11.48 23.68
N GLY A 160 -26.34 12.05 23.62
CA GLY A 160 -25.15 11.48 24.25
C GLY A 160 -24.07 11.09 23.25
N LYS A 161 -23.10 10.30 23.72
CA LYS A 161 -21.82 10.08 23.04
C LYS A 161 -21.73 8.67 22.46
N VAL A 162 -21.12 8.54 21.30
CA VAL A 162 -20.96 7.28 20.57
C VAL A 162 -19.56 7.23 19.97
N ASN A 163 -18.92 6.07 20.08
CA ASN A 163 -17.67 5.78 19.40
C ASN A 163 -17.93 4.92 18.16
N TYR A 164 -17.31 5.25 17.04
CA TYR A 164 -17.36 4.49 15.79
C TYR A 164 -15.97 4.16 15.30
N SER A 165 -15.80 3.02 14.64
CA SER A 165 -14.53 2.64 14.09
C SER A 165 -14.61 2.03 12.69
N PHE A 166 -13.57 2.27 11.90
CA PHE A 166 -13.44 1.77 10.53
C PHE A 166 -11.97 1.74 10.15
N VAL A 167 -11.67 1.03 9.07
CA VAL A 167 -10.31 0.88 8.54
C VAL A 167 -10.15 1.73 7.30
N VAL A 168 -8.98 2.36 7.16
CA VAL A 168 -8.54 3.07 5.98
C VAL A 168 -7.27 2.43 5.48
N ARG A 169 -7.27 2.00 4.21
CA ARG A 169 -6.13 1.45 3.50
C ARG A 169 -5.66 2.47 2.49
N VAL A 170 -4.54 3.13 2.77
CA VAL A 170 -3.97 4.20 1.93
C VAL A 170 -2.99 3.61 0.94
N ASN A 171 -3.18 3.88 -0.35
CA ASN A 171 -2.37 3.39 -1.48
C ASN A 171 -2.22 1.86 -1.53
N ILE A 172 -3.17 1.14 -0.93
CA ILE A 172 -3.23 -0.32 -0.99
C ILE A 172 -4.35 -0.68 -1.96
N PRO A 173 -4.10 -1.48 -3.00
CA PRO A 173 -5.14 -1.86 -3.96
C PRO A 173 -6.19 -2.80 -3.34
N LYS A 174 -7.45 -2.64 -3.78
CA LYS A 174 -8.54 -3.55 -3.46
C LYS A 174 -8.58 -4.72 -4.44
N TYR A 175 -8.49 -5.95 -3.94
CA TYR A 175 -8.65 -7.17 -4.75
C TYR A 175 -10.04 -7.76 -4.55
N ASN A 176 -10.78 -7.98 -5.63
CA ASN A 176 -12.02 -8.75 -5.58
C ASN A 176 -11.71 -10.26 -5.65
N LEU A 177 -11.20 -10.81 -4.55
CA LEU A 177 -10.74 -12.21 -4.51
C LEU A 177 -11.86 -13.21 -4.81
N LYS A 178 -13.11 -12.88 -4.47
CA LYS A 178 -14.28 -13.69 -4.81
C LYS A 178 -14.44 -13.79 -6.33
N GLU A 179 -14.35 -12.68 -7.04
CA GLU A 179 -14.42 -12.68 -8.51
C GLU A 179 -13.20 -13.35 -9.13
N ILE A 180 -11.99 -12.98 -8.69
CA ILE A 180 -10.72 -13.58 -9.16
C ILE A 180 -10.76 -15.10 -9.06
N SER A 181 -11.23 -15.65 -7.94
CA SER A 181 -11.24 -17.11 -7.70
C SER A 181 -12.11 -17.90 -8.67
N LYS A 182 -13.09 -17.27 -9.34
CA LYS A 182 -13.92 -17.92 -10.35
C LYS A 182 -13.13 -18.29 -11.61
N HIS A 183 -12.03 -17.57 -11.85
CA HIS A 183 -11.22 -17.69 -13.06
C HIS A 183 -9.92 -18.47 -12.83
N LYS A 184 -9.72 -19.06 -11.64
CA LYS A 184 -8.52 -19.86 -11.36
C LYS A 184 -8.39 -21.03 -12.35
N THR A 185 -7.16 -21.42 -12.65
CA THR A 185 -6.88 -22.47 -13.63
C THR A 185 -5.62 -23.26 -13.25
N PRO A 186 -5.60 -24.60 -13.39
CA PRO A 186 -4.36 -25.36 -13.19
C PRO A 186 -3.34 -25.14 -14.32
N TYR A 187 -3.79 -24.65 -15.49
CA TYR A 187 -2.97 -24.54 -16.70
C TYR A 187 -2.97 -23.13 -17.29
N LEU A 188 -1.77 -22.59 -17.55
CA LEU A 188 -1.53 -21.31 -18.23
C LEU A 188 -2.14 -21.27 -19.65
N GLY A 189 -2.23 -22.41 -20.33
CA GLY A 189 -2.79 -22.50 -21.68
C GLY A 189 -4.29 -22.18 -21.77
N ASN A 190 -5.01 -22.10 -20.65
CA ASN A 190 -6.40 -21.66 -20.63
C ASN A 190 -6.48 -20.11 -20.75
N ASN A 191 -6.26 -19.62 -21.97
CA ASN A 191 -6.18 -18.19 -22.27
C ASN A 191 -7.41 -17.39 -21.81
N SER A 192 -8.60 -17.97 -21.89
CA SER A 192 -9.85 -17.34 -21.46
C SER A 192 -9.83 -17.08 -19.96
N ASN A 193 -9.49 -18.09 -19.16
CA ASN A 193 -9.39 -17.93 -17.70
C ASN A 193 -8.24 -16.99 -17.32
N VAL A 194 -7.09 -17.09 -17.98
CA VAL A 194 -5.93 -16.23 -17.71
C VAL A 194 -6.25 -14.77 -18.03
N SER A 195 -6.89 -14.49 -19.16
CA SER A 195 -7.32 -13.13 -19.52
C SER A 195 -8.34 -12.59 -18.53
N SER A 196 -9.34 -13.38 -18.14
CA SER A 196 -10.32 -12.99 -17.13
C SER A 196 -9.69 -12.69 -15.77
N LEU A 197 -8.70 -13.50 -15.33
CA LEU A 197 -7.93 -13.25 -14.12
C LEU A 197 -7.24 -11.88 -14.18
N ILE A 198 -6.52 -11.60 -15.26
CA ILE A 198 -5.77 -10.36 -15.44
C ILE A 198 -6.71 -9.14 -15.45
N ASN A 199 -7.87 -9.25 -16.07
CA ASN A 199 -8.89 -8.19 -16.08
C ASN A 199 -9.48 -7.90 -14.69
N CYS A 200 -9.38 -8.84 -13.75
CA CYS A 200 -9.80 -8.66 -12.36
C CYS A 200 -8.72 -8.03 -11.48
N LEU A 201 -7.48 -7.91 -11.97
CA LEU A 201 -6.38 -7.38 -11.18
C LEU A 201 -6.41 -5.84 -11.10
N PRO A 202 -6.02 -5.26 -9.96
CA PRO A 202 -5.75 -3.83 -9.86
C PRO A 202 -4.70 -3.38 -10.87
N LEU A 203 -4.94 -2.24 -11.51
CA LEU A 203 -3.95 -1.63 -12.39
C LEU A 203 -2.76 -1.12 -11.55
N PRO A 204 -1.51 -1.37 -11.98
CA PRO A 204 -0.33 -0.82 -11.31
C PRO A 204 -0.30 0.72 -11.25
N SER A 205 -0.99 1.38 -12.17
CA SER A 205 -1.13 2.84 -12.19
C SER A 205 -2.36 3.25 -12.98
N LYS A 206 -3.06 4.30 -12.54
CA LYS A 206 -4.22 4.89 -13.22
C LYS A 206 -3.90 5.49 -14.60
N ASN A 207 -2.62 5.76 -14.87
CA ASN A 207 -2.15 6.31 -16.13
C ASN A 207 -1.92 5.22 -17.20
N TYR A 208 -2.05 3.95 -16.82
CA TYR A 208 -1.82 2.82 -17.70
C TYR A 208 -3.09 1.99 -17.84
N ILE A 209 -3.24 1.37 -19.00
CA ILE A 209 -4.28 0.37 -19.29
C ILE A 209 -3.61 -0.94 -19.65
N GLN A 210 -4.18 -2.06 -19.21
CA GLN A 210 -3.77 -3.38 -19.72
C GLN A 210 -4.33 -3.53 -21.14
N HIS A 211 -3.48 -3.94 -22.08
CA HIS A 211 -3.87 -4.02 -23.49
C HIS A 211 -3.66 -5.40 -24.12
N TYR A 212 -2.52 -6.05 -23.85
CA TYR A 212 -2.23 -7.38 -24.36
C TYR A 212 -1.75 -8.34 -23.28
N ILE A 213 -1.81 -9.63 -23.58
CA ILE A 213 -1.15 -10.71 -22.84
C ILE A 213 -0.43 -11.62 -23.82
N SER A 214 0.69 -12.21 -23.39
CA SER A 214 1.39 -13.26 -24.13
C SER A 214 1.67 -14.43 -23.21
N LEU A 215 1.43 -15.64 -23.72
CA LEU A 215 1.57 -16.90 -22.99
C LEU A 215 2.66 -17.74 -23.67
N ASN A 216 3.75 -18.02 -22.97
CA ASN A 216 4.71 -19.03 -23.40
C ASN A 216 4.36 -20.37 -22.74
N THR A 217 3.74 -21.25 -23.52
CA THR A 217 3.27 -22.56 -23.03
C THR A 217 3.99 -23.75 -23.67
N LYS A 218 4.96 -23.50 -24.57
CA LYS A 218 5.61 -24.55 -25.36
C LYS A 218 6.70 -25.26 -24.56
N GLU A 219 7.50 -24.49 -23.83
CA GLU A 219 8.67 -24.98 -23.10
C GLU A 219 8.78 -24.28 -21.75
N LYS A 220 9.38 -24.98 -20.79
CA LYS A 220 9.65 -24.40 -19.47
C LYS A 220 10.81 -23.38 -19.56
N PRO A 221 10.78 -22.32 -18.73
CA PRO A 221 9.72 -21.96 -17.79
C PRO A 221 8.44 -21.48 -18.50
N LEU A 222 7.28 -21.94 -18.04
CA LEU A 222 5.99 -21.48 -18.54
C LEU A 222 5.78 -20.04 -18.07
N SER A 223 5.62 -19.11 -19.00
CA SER A 223 5.65 -17.68 -18.66
C SER A 223 4.46 -16.88 -19.20
N LEU A 224 4.04 -15.90 -18.41
CA LEU A 224 3.00 -14.93 -18.72
C LEU A 224 3.63 -13.55 -18.84
N THR A 225 3.40 -12.84 -19.96
CA THR A 225 3.69 -11.41 -20.05
C THR A 225 2.39 -10.63 -20.14
N VAL A 226 2.22 -9.64 -19.27
CA VAL A 226 1.08 -8.71 -19.26
C VAL A 226 1.58 -7.35 -19.73
N TYR A 227 0.97 -6.82 -20.79
CA TYR A 227 1.40 -5.59 -21.43
C TYR A 227 0.48 -4.43 -21.07
N TYR A 228 1.08 -3.34 -20.60
CA TYR A 228 0.43 -2.10 -20.24
C TYR A 228 0.87 -0.96 -21.15
N GLU A 229 -0.08 -0.09 -21.47
CA GLU A 229 0.15 1.09 -22.31
C GLU A 229 -0.31 2.34 -21.60
N LYS A 230 0.42 3.43 -21.80
CA LYS A 230 0.02 4.72 -21.27
C LYS A 230 -1.30 5.17 -21.89
N LYS A 231 -2.24 5.59 -21.05
CA LYS A 231 -3.55 6.11 -21.47
C LYS A 231 -3.37 7.41 -22.24
N GLU A 232 -4.06 7.54 -23.37
CA GLU A 232 -4.03 8.75 -24.19
C GLU A 232 -4.46 9.98 -23.37
N GLY A 233 -3.75 11.10 -23.53
CA GLY A 233 -4.00 12.34 -22.80
C GLY A 233 -3.60 12.34 -21.32
N SER A 234 -3.02 11.25 -20.79
CA SER A 234 -2.53 11.25 -19.40
C SER A 234 -1.24 12.07 -19.26
N ALA A 235 -1.37 13.31 -18.78
CA ALA A 235 -0.26 14.08 -18.25
C ALA A 235 0.09 13.52 -16.86
N GLY A 236 1.22 12.81 -16.71
CA GLY A 236 1.55 12.20 -15.42
C GLY A 236 2.80 11.33 -15.40
N GLN A 237 3.34 11.21 -14.17
CA GLN A 237 4.60 10.60 -13.75
C GLN A 237 4.76 9.12 -14.14
N ASN A 238 6.03 8.70 -14.19
CA ASN A 238 6.47 7.31 -14.34
C ASN A 238 5.94 6.42 -13.21
N LEU A 239 6.06 5.10 -13.36
CA LEU A 239 5.72 4.11 -12.33
C LEU A 239 6.37 4.48 -10.99
N THR A 240 5.58 4.36 -9.92
CA THR A 240 5.98 4.75 -8.56
C THR A 240 6.29 3.51 -7.71
N ALA A 241 6.76 3.73 -6.48
CA ALA A 241 6.93 2.64 -5.50
C ALA A 241 5.62 1.84 -5.26
N SER A 242 4.46 2.53 -5.23
CA SER A 242 3.17 1.87 -5.12
C SER A 242 2.84 1.02 -6.36
N SER A 243 3.20 1.46 -7.56
CA SER A 243 3.05 0.64 -8.78
C SER A 243 3.81 -0.68 -8.70
N TYR A 244 5.04 -0.68 -8.18
CA TYR A 244 5.83 -1.89 -8.02
C TYR A 244 5.22 -2.84 -6.98
N ALA A 245 4.74 -2.29 -5.86
CA ALA A 245 4.03 -3.06 -4.84
C ALA A 245 2.77 -3.73 -5.38
N ILE A 246 1.99 -3.01 -6.20
CA ILE A 246 0.80 -3.58 -6.87
C ILE A 246 1.21 -4.72 -7.80
N MET A 247 2.27 -4.54 -8.60
CA MET A 247 2.74 -5.59 -9.52
C MET A 247 3.17 -6.88 -8.81
N GLU A 248 3.89 -6.79 -7.70
CA GLU A 248 4.25 -8.00 -6.95
C GLU A 248 3.03 -8.70 -6.35
N LYS A 249 2.08 -7.94 -5.82
CA LYS A 249 0.84 -8.51 -5.29
C LYS A 249 -0.02 -9.12 -6.42
N ASN A 250 -0.02 -8.50 -7.60
CA ASN A 250 -0.61 -9.09 -8.80
C ASN A 250 0.10 -10.39 -9.20
N ALA A 251 1.43 -10.44 -9.12
CA ALA A 251 2.19 -11.67 -9.38
C ALA A 251 1.85 -12.77 -8.35
N LEU A 252 1.76 -12.43 -7.07
CA LEU A 252 1.31 -13.35 -6.01
C LEU A 252 -0.07 -13.94 -6.34
N VAL A 253 -1.04 -13.10 -6.71
CA VAL A 253 -2.38 -13.57 -7.10
C VAL A 253 -2.30 -14.49 -8.31
N LEU A 254 -1.54 -14.14 -9.34
CA LEU A 254 -1.41 -14.94 -10.56
C LEU A 254 -0.73 -16.29 -10.29
N PHE A 255 0.35 -16.35 -9.50
CA PHE A 255 0.98 -17.61 -9.12
C PHE A 255 0.08 -18.48 -8.24
N ALA A 256 -0.72 -17.87 -7.37
CA ALA A 256 -1.70 -18.58 -6.55
C ALA A 256 -2.89 -19.11 -7.38
N MET A 257 -3.28 -18.44 -8.45
CA MET A 257 -4.47 -18.77 -9.26
C MET A 257 -4.16 -19.55 -10.53
N ILE A 258 -2.90 -19.59 -10.99
CA ILE A 258 -2.44 -20.32 -12.17
C ILE A 258 -1.43 -21.39 -11.73
N GLY A 259 -1.88 -22.64 -11.73
CA GLY A 259 -1.16 -23.74 -11.07
C GLY A 259 0.26 -24.02 -11.61
N ASN A 260 0.43 -24.01 -12.94
CA ASN A 260 1.70 -24.36 -13.58
C ASN A 260 2.52 -23.15 -14.09
N LEU A 261 2.17 -21.93 -13.67
CA LEU A 261 2.89 -20.72 -14.07
C LEU A 261 4.25 -20.62 -13.36
N ASP A 262 5.34 -20.46 -14.10
CA ASP A 262 6.69 -20.37 -13.52
C ASP A 262 7.15 -18.92 -13.40
N ASP A 263 6.93 -18.11 -14.46
CA ASP A 263 7.41 -16.72 -14.54
C ASP A 263 6.31 -15.74 -14.99
N ILE A 264 6.37 -14.51 -14.47
CA ILE A 264 5.51 -13.39 -14.87
C ILE A 264 6.38 -12.20 -15.27
N LYS A 265 5.97 -11.50 -16.32
CA LYS A 265 6.55 -10.21 -16.71
C LYS A 265 5.44 -9.19 -16.84
N PHE A 266 5.56 -8.05 -16.16
CA PHE A 266 4.74 -6.88 -16.47
C PHE A 266 5.56 -5.94 -17.35
N ALA A 267 5.07 -5.68 -18.55
CA ALA A 267 5.78 -4.91 -19.57
C ALA A 267 5.02 -3.61 -19.86
N PHE A 268 5.72 -2.48 -19.87
CA PHE A 268 5.15 -1.16 -20.03
C PHE A 268 5.82 -0.41 -21.17
N ARG A 269 5.07 0.51 -21.75
CA ARG A 269 5.57 1.52 -22.67
C ARG A 269 4.78 2.82 -22.54
N ASP A 270 5.44 3.92 -22.91
CA ASP A 270 4.91 5.27 -22.73
C ASP A 270 4.01 5.75 -23.86
N THR A 271 3.74 4.91 -24.87
CA THR A 271 2.95 5.27 -26.05
C THR A 271 1.81 4.27 -26.35
N PRO A 272 0.61 4.76 -26.75
CA PRO A 272 -0.50 3.90 -27.19
C PRO A 272 -0.18 3.11 -28.47
N SER A 273 -0.86 1.98 -28.69
CA SER A 273 -0.58 1.10 -29.85
C SER A 273 -1.38 1.53 -31.05
N THR A 274 -0.89 1.14 -32.22
CA THR A 274 -1.65 1.18 -33.47
C THR A 274 -2.53 -0.06 -33.65
N GLY A 275 -2.79 -0.83 -32.59
CA GLY A 275 -3.66 -2.02 -32.62
C GLY A 275 -2.96 -3.37 -32.86
N SER A 276 -1.62 -3.40 -32.92
CA SER A 276 -0.84 -4.63 -32.99
C SER A 276 0.24 -4.67 -31.90
N LEU A 277 0.45 -5.85 -31.31
CA LEU A 277 1.51 -6.05 -30.31
C LEU A 277 2.88 -5.99 -30.98
N ASP A 278 3.64 -4.93 -30.70
CA ASP A 278 5.07 -4.83 -30.98
C ASP A 278 5.83 -4.87 -29.65
N THR A 279 6.38 -6.05 -29.33
CA THR A 279 7.06 -6.29 -28.04
C THR A 279 8.32 -5.44 -27.88
N SER A 280 8.96 -5.01 -28.98
CA SER A 280 10.18 -4.19 -28.93
C SER A 280 9.94 -2.78 -28.37
N LYS A 281 8.67 -2.33 -28.36
CA LYS A 281 8.28 -1.02 -27.83
C LYS A 281 8.08 -1.01 -26.32
N TYR A 282 8.03 -2.18 -25.67
CA TYR A 282 7.88 -2.29 -24.21
C TYR A 282 9.25 -2.31 -23.54
N ASN A 283 9.77 -1.10 -23.31
CA ASN A 283 11.11 -0.85 -22.78
C ASN A 283 11.23 -1.02 -21.26
N MET A 284 10.12 -1.06 -20.53
CA MET A 284 10.08 -1.25 -19.08
C MET A 284 9.51 -2.63 -18.75
N ILE A 285 10.32 -3.54 -18.25
CA ILE A 285 9.93 -4.92 -17.97
C ILE A 285 10.22 -5.26 -16.50
N PHE A 286 9.21 -5.76 -15.79
CA PHE A 286 9.29 -6.15 -14.39
C PHE A 286 9.05 -7.66 -14.27
N PRO A 287 10.13 -8.46 -14.15
CA PRO A 287 10.03 -9.90 -14.01
C PRO A 287 9.76 -10.33 -12.56
N TYR A 288 9.01 -11.41 -12.42
CA TYR A 288 8.72 -12.10 -11.16
C TYR A 288 8.79 -13.60 -11.41
N THR A 289 9.51 -14.33 -10.58
CA THR A 289 9.48 -15.81 -10.60
C THR A 289 8.61 -16.32 -9.45
N ARG A 290 8.02 -17.51 -9.61
CA ARG A 290 7.26 -18.15 -8.52
C ARG A 290 8.12 -18.27 -7.27
N ARG A 291 9.38 -18.64 -7.42
CA ARG A 291 10.34 -18.79 -6.32
C ARG A 291 10.50 -17.50 -5.52
N ASP A 292 10.66 -16.36 -6.20
CA ASP A 292 10.87 -15.07 -5.53
C ASP A 292 9.62 -14.61 -4.77
N ILE A 293 8.44 -14.94 -5.28
CA ILE A 293 7.16 -14.68 -4.60
C ILE A 293 6.99 -15.60 -3.40
N GLU A 294 7.28 -16.89 -3.56
CA GLU A 294 7.14 -17.88 -2.47
C GLU A 294 8.14 -17.65 -1.34
N ASN A 295 9.33 -17.14 -1.64
CA ASN A 295 10.30 -16.72 -0.63
C ASN A 295 9.78 -15.55 0.23
N THR A 296 8.90 -14.70 -0.30
CA THR A 296 8.35 -13.55 0.42
C THR A 296 7.01 -13.85 1.09
N TYR A 297 6.13 -14.57 0.41
CA TYR A 297 4.74 -14.77 0.85
C TYR A 297 4.42 -16.20 1.29
N GLY A 298 5.42 -17.09 1.23
CA GLY A 298 5.24 -18.52 1.45
C GLY A 298 4.69 -19.24 0.21
N ASN A 299 4.58 -20.57 0.32
CA ASN A 299 4.11 -21.43 -0.75
C ASN A 299 2.73 -20.99 -1.29
N THR A 300 2.62 -20.78 -2.60
CA THR A 300 1.41 -20.29 -3.25
C THR A 300 0.38 -21.39 -3.53
N ALA A 301 0.79 -22.66 -3.57
CA ALA A 301 -0.11 -23.77 -3.92
C ALA A 301 -1.33 -23.93 -2.98
N PRO A 302 -1.21 -23.81 -1.63
CA PRO A 302 -2.37 -23.85 -0.73
C PRO A 302 -3.38 -22.73 -0.98
N MET A 303 -2.92 -21.58 -1.49
CA MET A 303 -3.77 -20.41 -1.74
C MET A 303 -4.78 -20.65 -2.87
N TYR A 304 -4.49 -21.57 -3.79
CA TYR A 304 -5.38 -21.95 -4.90
C TYR A 304 -6.77 -22.41 -4.42
N ASN A 305 -6.82 -23.12 -3.27
CA ASN A 305 -8.07 -23.61 -2.69
C ASN A 305 -8.50 -22.87 -1.42
N ASN A 306 -7.70 -21.92 -0.95
CA ASN A 306 -7.99 -21.16 0.27
C ASN A 306 -7.74 -19.67 0.04
N ILE A 307 -8.82 -18.97 -0.36
CA ILE A 307 -8.80 -17.54 -0.65
C ILE A 307 -8.42 -16.72 0.59
N GLU A 308 -8.72 -17.19 1.80
CA GLU A 308 -8.32 -16.50 3.03
C GLU A 308 -6.80 -16.50 3.23
N LEU A 309 -6.10 -17.57 2.82
CA LEU A 309 -4.63 -17.56 2.83
C LEU A 309 -4.07 -16.51 1.85
N LEU A 310 -4.65 -16.41 0.65
CA LEU A 310 -4.26 -15.37 -0.31
C LEU A 310 -4.57 -13.96 0.23
N LYS A 311 -5.75 -13.76 0.81
CA LYS A 311 -6.16 -12.49 1.42
C LYS A 311 -5.17 -12.07 2.50
N ASN A 312 -4.79 -13.00 3.36
CA ASN A 312 -3.80 -12.76 4.41
C ASN A 312 -2.42 -12.43 3.83
N ALA A 313 -1.96 -13.14 2.79
CA ALA A 313 -0.67 -12.84 2.15
C ALA A 313 -0.66 -11.46 1.45
N ILE A 314 -1.79 -11.04 0.88
CA ILE A 314 -1.92 -9.72 0.26
C ILE A 314 -1.87 -8.62 1.32
N TYR A 315 -2.67 -8.74 2.39
CA TYR A 315 -2.96 -7.63 3.32
C TYR A 315 -2.26 -7.68 4.67
N ASN A 316 -1.83 -8.84 5.18
CA ASN A 316 -1.18 -8.89 6.50
C ASN A 316 0.31 -8.52 6.41
N ASP A 317 0.93 -8.66 5.25
CA ASP A 317 2.32 -8.28 5.06
C ASP A 317 2.53 -6.76 5.12
N SER A 318 1.46 -5.95 4.92
CA SER A 318 1.52 -4.49 5.15
C SER A 318 1.67 -4.09 6.62
N LEU A 319 1.50 -5.02 7.57
CA LEU A 319 1.74 -4.80 9.00
C LEU A 319 3.22 -5.02 9.37
N ASN A 320 3.97 -5.78 8.56
CA ASN A 320 5.39 -6.09 8.77
C ASN A 320 6.33 -5.43 7.75
N SER A 321 5.79 -4.78 6.71
CA SER A 321 6.55 -4.13 5.65
C SER A 321 7.14 -2.77 6.05
N GLY A 322 7.72 -2.67 7.25
CA GLY A 322 8.66 -1.60 7.57
C GLY A 322 9.96 -1.68 6.74
N ASN A 323 10.21 -2.80 6.05
CA ASN A 323 11.49 -3.07 5.39
C ASN A 323 11.42 -3.66 3.96
N ASN A 324 10.23 -3.89 3.37
CA ASN A 324 10.13 -4.60 2.08
C ASN A 324 10.00 -3.70 0.84
N TYR A 325 10.10 -2.38 0.98
CA TYR A 325 10.32 -1.47 -0.17
C TYR A 325 11.69 -1.66 -0.84
N LYS A 326 12.53 -2.57 -0.30
CA LYS A 326 13.84 -2.95 -0.81
C LYS A 326 13.82 -4.06 -1.89
N LYS A 327 12.70 -4.32 -2.61
CA LYS A 327 12.62 -5.46 -3.55
C LYS A 327 12.36 -5.11 -5.01
N TYR A 328 12.26 -3.84 -5.37
CA TYR A 328 12.03 -3.46 -6.78
C TYR A 328 13.17 -2.62 -7.31
N ILE A 329 14.01 -3.25 -8.14
CA ILE A 329 14.47 -2.82 -9.46
C ILE A 329 15.33 -3.99 -9.98
N TYR A 330 14.71 -4.96 -10.66
CA TYR A 330 15.46 -5.83 -11.58
C TYR A 330 15.56 -5.09 -12.92
N LEU A 331 16.33 -4.00 -12.95
CA LEU A 331 17.06 -3.72 -14.17
C LEU A 331 18.04 -4.87 -14.33
N ASN A 332 17.98 -5.61 -15.43
CA ASN A 332 19.15 -6.37 -15.88
C ASN A 332 20.24 -5.32 -16.15
N LEU A 333 20.99 -4.97 -15.11
CA LEU A 333 22.12 -4.09 -15.23
C LEU A 333 23.16 -4.83 -16.08
N PRO A 334 23.78 -4.16 -17.07
CA PRO A 334 24.89 -4.77 -17.76
C PRO A 334 25.94 -5.20 -16.73
N GLU A 335 26.44 -6.42 -16.87
CA GLU A 335 27.55 -6.90 -16.07
C GLU A 335 28.81 -6.11 -16.48
N PHE A 336 29.60 -5.70 -15.49
CA PHE A 336 30.89 -5.10 -15.74
C PHE A 336 31.88 -6.19 -16.15
N THR A 337 32.81 -5.87 -17.05
CA THR A 337 33.88 -6.82 -17.38
C THR A 337 34.80 -7.02 -16.17
N ASP A 338 35.54 -8.11 -16.14
CA ASP A 338 36.50 -8.39 -15.06
C ASP A 338 37.54 -7.25 -14.93
N GLU A 339 37.94 -6.62 -16.03
CA GLU A 339 38.84 -5.47 -16.01
C GLU A 339 38.20 -4.23 -15.37
N GLU A 340 36.92 -3.96 -15.64
CA GLU A 340 36.19 -2.85 -15.02
C GLU A 340 36.02 -3.06 -13.52
N VAL A 341 35.68 -4.29 -13.11
CA VAL A 341 35.57 -4.69 -11.71
C VAL A 341 36.93 -4.59 -11.01
N ALA A 342 38.01 -5.06 -11.65
CA ALA A 342 39.36 -4.97 -11.10
C ALA A 342 39.81 -3.51 -10.94
N SER A 343 39.55 -2.65 -11.93
CA SER A 343 39.86 -1.22 -11.87
C SER A 343 39.12 -0.52 -10.72
N ALA A 344 37.83 -0.79 -10.55
CA ALA A 344 37.04 -0.22 -9.46
C ALA A 344 37.47 -0.76 -8.08
N ARG A 345 37.79 -2.06 -8.00
CA ARG A 345 38.31 -2.71 -6.78
C ARG A 345 39.61 -2.07 -6.32
N ALA A 346 40.53 -1.76 -7.24
CA ALA A 346 41.79 -1.09 -6.93
C ALA A 346 41.59 0.28 -6.27
N VAL A 347 40.49 1.00 -6.57
CA VAL A 347 40.15 2.27 -5.90
C VAL A 347 39.77 2.03 -4.44
N VAL A 348 38.99 0.98 -4.15
CA VAL A 348 38.61 0.61 -2.78
C VAL A 348 39.84 0.20 -1.97
N GLU A 349 40.71 -0.63 -2.54
CA GLU A 349 41.96 -1.05 -1.90
C GLU A 349 42.88 0.14 -1.62
N LYS A 350 43.05 1.04 -2.62
CA LYS A 350 43.81 2.28 -2.47
C LYS A 350 43.24 3.16 -1.35
N TYR A 351 41.92 3.27 -1.24
CA TYR A 351 41.27 4.05 -0.19
C TYR A 351 41.57 3.47 1.21
N PHE A 352 41.34 2.17 1.42
CA PHE A 352 41.62 1.56 2.73
C PHE A 352 43.10 1.62 3.10
N LYS A 353 44.00 1.43 2.13
CA LYS A 353 45.43 1.63 2.34
C LYS A 353 45.75 3.07 2.74
N ALA A 354 45.18 4.05 2.04
CA ALA A 354 45.42 5.46 2.32
C ALA A 354 44.85 5.90 3.68
N VAL A 355 43.71 5.35 4.10
CA VAL A 355 43.13 5.57 5.44
C VAL A 355 44.02 4.96 6.52
N HIS A 356 44.52 3.74 6.31
CA HIS A 356 45.45 3.08 7.22
C HIS A 356 46.75 3.90 7.39
N ASP A 357 47.32 4.36 6.27
CA ASP A 357 48.54 5.16 6.23
C ASP A 357 48.32 6.63 6.64
N LYS A 358 47.08 7.04 6.89
CA LYS A 358 46.69 8.43 7.21
C LYS A 358 47.20 9.43 6.16
N ASN A 359 47.05 9.09 4.89
CA ASN A 359 47.52 9.88 3.75
C ASN A 359 46.38 10.66 3.10
N ASP A 360 46.18 11.91 3.53
CA ASP A 360 45.09 12.79 3.06
C ASP A 360 45.01 12.89 1.53
N LYS A 361 46.15 13.10 0.86
CA LYS A 361 46.20 13.25 -0.59
C LYS A 361 45.71 11.98 -1.29
N ALA A 362 46.21 10.82 -0.86
CA ALA A 362 45.83 9.54 -1.45
C ALA A 362 44.35 9.20 -1.18
N ILE A 363 43.80 9.57 -0.02
CA ILE A 363 42.36 9.43 0.26
C ILE A 363 41.56 10.30 -0.70
N LEU A 364 41.88 11.59 -0.80
CA LEU A 364 41.17 12.55 -1.64
C LEU A 364 41.23 12.20 -3.13
N GLU A 365 42.27 11.51 -3.61
CA GLU A 365 42.37 11.00 -4.98
C GLU A 365 41.31 9.92 -5.30
N THR A 366 40.87 9.16 -4.30
CA THR A 366 39.87 8.08 -4.48
C THR A 366 38.42 8.55 -4.36
N LEU A 367 38.19 9.74 -3.81
CA LEU A 367 36.84 10.25 -3.55
C LEU A 367 36.30 11.08 -4.73
N HIS A 368 35.00 10.99 -4.96
CA HIS A 368 34.31 11.87 -5.90
C HIS A 368 34.26 13.31 -5.37
N GLU A 369 34.30 14.31 -6.26
CA GLU A 369 34.40 15.74 -5.90
C GLU A 369 33.32 16.19 -4.90
N LYS A 370 32.08 15.70 -5.06
CA LYS A 370 30.97 15.99 -4.14
C LYS A 370 31.28 15.65 -2.67
N ARG A 371 32.14 14.66 -2.40
CA ARG A 371 32.55 14.31 -1.03
C ARG A 371 33.67 15.19 -0.49
N LYS A 372 34.42 15.91 -1.35
CA LYS A 372 35.57 16.72 -0.97
C LYS A 372 35.11 18.06 -0.38
N SER A 373 34.60 18.04 0.85
CA SER A 373 34.30 19.28 1.58
C SER A 373 35.56 19.79 2.30
N LYS A 374 35.67 21.12 2.47
CA LYS A 374 36.82 21.75 3.14
C LYS A 374 36.99 21.35 4.61
N ASN A 375 35.93 20.80 5.24
CA ASN A 375 35.91 20.44 6.66
C ASN A 375 35.74 18.92 6.86
N MET A 376 36.04 18.10 5.86
CA MET A 376 35.89 16.65 5.96
C MET A 376 36.98 16.05 6.86
N VAL A 377 36.56 15.32 7.89
CA VAL A 377 37.46 14.47 8.68
C VAL A 377 37.68 13.16 7.92
N LEU A 378 38.91 12.92 7.45
CA LEU A 378 39.24 11.75 6.63
C LEU A 378 39.43 10.47 7.46
N TYR A 379 39.97 10.62 8.67
CA TYR A 379 40.20 9.54 9.63
C TYR A 379 40.22 10.10 11.05
N GLY A 380 39.95 9.25 12.04
CA GLY A 380 40.13 9.56 13.46
C GLY A 380 41.38 8.90 14.06
N TYR A 381 41.28 8.53 15.34
CA TYR A 381 42.34 7.81 16.03
C TYR A 381 42.40 6.32 15.65
N GLU A 382 41.35 5.80 15.01
CA GLU A 382 41.25 4.41 14.61
C GLU A 382 42.26 3.98 13.54
N THR A 383 42.55 2.68 13.54
CA THR A 383 43.10 1.96 12.40
C THR A 383 41.97 1.20 11.71
N ARG A 384 41.88 1.31 10.39
CA ARG A 384 40.94 0.52 9.58
C ARG A 384 41.72 -0.46 8.71
N THR A 385 41.45 -1.75 8.89
CA THR A 385 42.14 -2.83 8.17
C THR A 385 41.15 -3.55 7.27
N LEU A 386 41.35 -3.44 5.96
CA LEU A 386 40.54 -4.16 4.97
C LEU A 386 40.74 -5.67 5.11
N LEU A 387 39.65 -6.42 5.18
CA LEU A 387 39.66 -7.88 5.30
C LEU A 387 39.24 -8.57 3.99
N SER A 388 38.17 -8.07 3.35
CA SER A 388 37.68 -8.63 2.09
C SER A 388 36.92 -7.60 1.27
N ILE A 389 36.87 -7.84 -0.04
CA ILE A 389 36.04 -7.09 -0.99
C ILE A 389 35.33 -8.12 -1.87
N SER A 390 34.01 -8.07 -1.96
CA SER A 390 33.22 -8.87 -2.89
C SER A 390 32.41 -7.99 -3.83
N TYR A 391 32.32 -8.44 -5.08
CA TYR A 391 31.45 -7.84 -6.09
C TYR A 391 30.40 -8.88 -6.45
N ASP A 392 29.15 -8.46 -6.43
CA ASP A 392 28.04 -9.24 -6.96
C ASP A 392 27.37 -8.36 -8.03
N PRO A 393 27.35 -8.79 -9.32
CA PRO A 393 26.66 -8.04 -10.36
C PRO A 393 25.16 -7.89 -10.07
N GLN A 394 24.60 -8.80 -9.26
CA GLN A 394 23.21 -8.82 -8.84
C GLN A 394 22.98 -8.15 -7.49
N ASP A 395 23.99 -7.48 -6.93
CA ASP A 395 23.92 -6.77 -5.64
C ASP A 395 22.72 -5.81 -5.57
N TYR A 396 22.00 -5.88 -4.46
CA TYR A 396 20.77 -5.12 -4.27
C TYR A 396 21.04 -3.61 -4.16
N GLU A 397 22.07 -3.19 -3.44
CA GLU A 397 22.46 -1.79 -3.33
C GLU A 397 22.87 -1.22 -4.67
N ARG A 398 23.60 -1.98 -5.51
CA ARG A 398 23.86 -1.57 -6.92
C ARG A 398 22.56 -1.32 -7.70
N LYS A 399 21.60 -2.23 -7.57
CA LYS A 399 20.32 -2.14 -8.28
C LYS A 399 19.45 -0.98 -7.81
N SER A 400 19.48 -0.65 -6.53
CA SER A 400 18.61 0.37 -5.92
C SER A 400 19.25 1.77 -5.86
N TYR A 401 20.58 1.87 -5.90
CA TYR A 401 21.26 3.15 -5.72
C TYR A 401 21.02 4.08 -6.91
N ARG A 402 20.27 5.16 -6.67
CA ARG A 402 20.00 6.21 -7.66
C ARG A 402 20.34 7.56 -7.04
N PRO A 403 21.54 8.11 -7.32
CA PRO A 403 21.84 9.47 -6.89
C PRO A 403 20.89 10.44 -7.60
N ASN A 404 20.52 11.54 -6.95
CA ASN A 404 19.65 12.60 -7.52
C ASN A 404 20.27 13.36 -8.72
N ASN A 405 21.31 12.83 -9.35
CA ASN A 405 21.94 13.38 -10.54
C ASN A 405 21.62 12.49 -11.75
N PRO A 406 20.87 12.99 -12.76
CA PRO A 406 20.48 12.22 -13.94
C PRO A 406 21.66 11.73 -14.80
N ASP A 407 22.86 12.27 -14.63
CA ASP A 407 24.05 11.88 -15.41
C ASP A 407 24.64 10.51 -15.01
N PHE A 408 24.27 10.00 -13.83
CA PHE A 408 24.75 8.73 -13.29
C PHE A 408 23.77 7.60 -13.61
N ALA A 409 23.78 7.21 -14.88
CA ALA A 409 23.06 6.02 -15.34
C ALA A 409 23.60 4.74 -14.66
N PRO A 410 22.78 3.69 -14.49
CA PRO A 410 23.16 2.49 -13.71
C PRO A 410 24.42 1.76 -14.19
N GLU A 411 24.73 1.80 -15.49
CA GLU A 411 25.96 1.28 -16.10
C GLU A 411 27.23 2.06 -15.72
N LYS A 412 27.07 3.14 -14.94
CA LYS A 412 28.16 3.96 -14.41
C LYS A 412 28.30 3.84 -12.89
N ILE A 413 27.57 2.92 -12.27
CA ILE A 413 27.54 2.71 -10.82
C ILE A 413 27.95 1.26 -10.52
N ILE A 414 28.99 1.11 -9.71
CA ILE A 414 29.43 -0.18 -9.19
C ILE A 414 29.43 -0.15 -7.66
N VAL A 415 29.01 -1.26 -7.05
CA VAL A 415 28.94 -1.40 -5.59
C VAL A 415 29.72 -2.63 -5.18
N PHE A 416 30.58 -2.48 -4.18
CA PHE A 416 31.25 -3.58 -3.52
C PHE A 416 30.71 -3.75 -2.10
N LYS A 417 30.63 -5.00 -1.64
CA LYS A 417 30.49 -5.33 -0.23
C LYS A 417 31.88 -5.53 0.35
N VAL A 418 32.17 -4.84 1.44
CA VAL A 418 33.49 -4.81 2.07
C VAL A 418 33.39 -5.24 3.51
N SER A 419 34.34 -6.07 3.93
CA SER A 419 34.60 -6.33 5.35
C SER A 419 35.87 -5.65 5.79
N PHE A 420 35.83 -4.92 6.92
CA PHE A 420 37.01 -4.31 7.51
C PHE A 420 36.95 -4.29 9.04
N LYS A 421 38.12 -4.29 9.66
CA LYS A 421 38.28 -4.19 11.11
C LYS A 421 38.60 -2.76 11.52
N VAL A 422 37.96 -2.28 12.58
CA VAL A 422 38.25 -1.02 13.25
C VAL A 422 38.88 -1.33 14.60
N GLU A 423 40.01 -0.69 14.90
CA GLU A 423 40.74 -0.81 16.17
C GLU A 423 41.17 0.56 16.69
N TYR A 424 41.16 0.75 18.01
CA TYR A 424 41.60 2.00 18.65
C TYR A 424 42.86 1.81 19.50
N PRO A 425 43.78 2.80 19.53
CA PRO A 425 44.82 2.84 20.55
C PRO A 425 44.22 2.89 21.96
N LYS A 426 44.88 2.25 22.94
CA LYS A 426 44.41 2.20 24.33
C LYS A 426 44.07 3.59 24.86
N GLY A 427 42.85 3.76 25.38
CA GLY A 427 42.36 5.01 25.95
C GLY A 427 41.91 6.07 24.92
N LYS A 428 41.81 5.72 23.64
CA LYS A 428 41.20 6.54 22.60
C LYS A 428 39.86 5.94 22.18
N SER A 429 38.97 6.80 21.69
CA SER A 429 37.71 6.42 21.07
C SER A 429 37.42 7.39 19.92
N GLY A 430 36.44 7.05 19.10
CA GLY A 430 36.04 7.87 17.96
C GLY A 430 34.61 7.56 17.53
N PRO A 431 34.21 8.06 16.35
CA PRO A 431 32.84 7.90 15.85
C PRO A 431 32.51 6.49 15.37
N TRP A 432 33.49 5.58 15.31
CA TRP A 432 33.28 4.18 14.93
C TRP A 432 33.32 3.30 16.18
N GLU A 433 32.44 2.30 16.23
CA GLU A 433 32.56 1.20 17.19
C GLU A 433 33.74 0.31 16.81
N GLU A 434 34.49 -0.17 17.81
CA GLU A 434 35.60 -1.10 17.61
C GLU A 434 35.04 -2.50 17.26
N GLY A 435 35.61 -3.16 16.25
CA GLY A 435 35.10 -4.46 15.79
C GLY A 435 35.21 -4.67 14.29
N ILE A 436 34.50 -5.68 13.79
CA ILE A 436 34.42 -6.02 12.37
C ILE A 436 33.13 -5.44 11.80
N TYR A 437 33.27 -4.72 10.69
CA TYR A 437 32.18 -4.23 9.87
C TYR A 437 32.12 -5.13 8.65
N ASP A 438 31.07 -5.94 8.53
CA ASP A 438 30.85 -6.85 7.41
C ASP A 438 29.76 -6.31 6.48
N ASN A 439 29.83 -6.60 5.19
CA ASN A 439 28.83 -6.15 4.19
C ASN A 439 28.68 -4.63 4.07
N TRP A 440 29.72 -3.86 4.39
CA TRP A 440 29.74 -2.42 4.20
C TRP A 440 29.73 -2.07 2.72
N ASN A 441 28.81 -1.21 2.27
CA ASN A 441 28.74 -0.83 0.87
C ASN A 441 29.81 0.20 0.54
N MET A 442 30.56 -0.03 -0.53
CA MET A 442 31.41 0.97 -1.18
C MET A 442 30.82 1.24 -2.57
N ILE A 443 30.28 2.44 -2.76
CA ILE A 443 29.54 2.84 -3.97
C ILE A 443 30.42 3.76 -4.81
N LEU A 444 30.81 3.28 -5.98
CA LEU A 444 31.70 3.98 -6.89
C LEU A 444 30.95 4.39 -8.16
N ILE A 445 31.32 5.54 -8.69
CA ILE A 445 30.78 6.08 -9.93
C ILE A 445 31.88 6.51 -10.90
N ARG A 446 31.54 6.53 -12.19
CA ARG A 446 32.37 7.11 -13.26
C ARG A 446 31.52 7.99 -14.18
N LYS A 447 32.16 8.87 -14.95
CA LYS A 447 31.45 9.77 -15.88
C LYS A 447 31.00 9.05 -17.16
N ASP A 448 31.88 8.20 -17.69
CA ASP A 448 31.71 7.38 -18.90
C ASP A 448 32.61 6.13 -18.82
N ALA A 449 32.55 5.25 -19.82
CA ALA A 449 33.26 3.96 -19.82
C ALA A 449 34.79 4.08 -19.71
N ASN A 450 35.36 5.21 -20.14
CA ASN A 450 36.81 5.44 -20.15
C ASN A 450 37.30 6.26 -18.95
N SER A 451 36.37 6.75 -18.12
CA SER A 451 36.69 7.57 -16.97
C SER A 451 37.08 6.72 -15.75
N PRO A 452 37.98 7.22 -14.89
CA PRO A 452 38.33 6.54 -13.65
C PRO A 452 37.12 6.45 -12.69
N TRP A 453 37.15 5.44 -11.84
CA TRP A 453 36.17 5.24 -10.77
C TRP A 453 36.49 6.10 -9.55
N PHE A 454 35.45 6.60 -8.89
CA PHE A 454 35.57 7.35 -7.63
C PHE A 454 34.53 6.90 -6.62
N ILE A 455 34.92 6.85 -5.35
CA ILE A 455 34.01 6.58 -4.23
C ILE A 455 33.08 7.77 -4.08
N TYR A 456 31.80 7.53 -4.35
CA TYR A 456 30.74 8.51 -4.22
C TYR A 456 30.02 8.37 -2.88
N ASP A 457 29.85 7.13 -2.42
CA ASP A 457 29.17 6.85 -1.16
C ASP A 457 29.64 5.58 -0.48
N GLN A 458 29.38 5.49 0.82
CA GLN A 458 29.75 4.34 1.64
C GLN A 458 28.86 4.24 2.89
N GLY A 459 28.45 3.03 3.28
CA GLY A 459 27.53 2.83 4.40
C GLY A 459 26.83 1.48 4.39
N TYR A 460 25.93 1.26 5.35
CA TYR A 460 25.02 0.10 5.38
C TYR A 460 23.76 0.31 4.55
#